data_AF-A0AA36GHQ2-F1
#
_entry.id   AF-A0AA36GHQ2-F1
#
_cell.length_a   1.000
_cell.length_b   1.000
_cell.length_c   1.000
_cell.angle_alpha   90.00
_cell.angle_beta   90.00
_cell.angle_gamma   90.00
#
_symmetry.space_group_name_H-M   'P 1'
#
loop_
_entity.id
_entity.type
_entity.pdbx_description
1 polymer ?
#
loop_
_entity_poly.entity_id
_entity_poly.type
_entity_poly.pdbx_seq_one_letter_code
_entity_poly.pdbx_strand_id
1 'polypeptide(L)'
;MRLLLVFLAVIVLAEAVLPSLSPCGMCQDLVGYLKGKLEGGVGDARKIATEFCAKKAPFILQGACKSLVEDSTSRIVALLKEKADVKGICTKIKLCKN
;
A
#
# COMPACT_ATOMS: atom_id res chain seq x y z
N MET A 1 -6.80 3.83 36.26
CA MET A 1 -5.42 3.71 35.72
C MET A 1 -5.17 2.41 34.94
N ARG A 2 -5.62 1.23 35.42
CA ARG A 2 -5.51 -0.03 34.65
C ARG A 2 -6.24 -0.03 33.30
N LEU A 3 -7.45 0.53 33.21
CA LEU A 3 -8.17 0.67 31.94
C LEU A 3 -7.43 1.55 30.91
N LEU A 4 -6.76 2.63 31.34
CA LEU A 4 -5.96 3.49 30.47
C LEU A 4 -4.75 2.72 29.89
N LEU A 5 -4.08 1.90 30.70
CA LEU A 5 -2.97 1.05 30.24
C LEU A 5 -3.43 -0.03 29.25
N VAL A 6 -4.62 -0.61 29.46
CA VAL A 6 -5.22 -1.57 28.52
C VAL A 6 -5.57 -0.90 27.20
N PHE A 7 -6.18 0.30 27.24
CA PHE A 7 -6.46 1.08 26.03
C PHE A 7 -5.19 1.42 25.24
N LEU A 8 -4.13 1.87 25.92
CA LEU A 8 -2.84 2.16 25.26
C LEU A 8 -2.20 0.90 24.66
N ALA A 9 -2.25 -0.23 25.37
CA ALA A 9 -1.75 -1.51 24.85
C ALA A 9 -2.51 -1.96 23.60
N VAL A 10 -3.85 -1.82 23.58
CA VAL A 10 -4.68 -2.16 22.41
C VAL A 10 -4.36 -1.26 21.21
N ILE A 11 -4.12 0.04 21.43
CA ILE A 11 -3.73 0.98 20.37
C ILE A 11 -2.36 0.61 19.79
N VAL A 12 -1.37 0.31 20.65
CA VAL A 12 -0.03 -0.12 20.22
C VAL A 12 -0.07 -1.43 19.44
N LEU A 13 -0.96 -2.37 19.80
CA LEU A 13 -1.15 -3.61 19.07
C LEU A 13 -1.75 -3.38 17.67
N ALA A 14 -2.62 -2.40 17.49
CA ALA A 14 -3.28 -2.16 16.21
C ALA A 14 -2.29 -1.81 15.07
N GLU A 15 -1.25 -1.02 15.35
CA GLU A 15 -0.25 -0.61 14.35
C GLU A 15 0.61 -1.80 13.85
N ALA A 16 0.89 -2.77 14.73
CA ALA A 16 1.62 -3.98 14.36
C ALA A 16 0.74 -5.03 13.67
N VAL A 17 -0.56 -5.05 13.99
CA VAL A 17 -1.49 -6.08 13.52
C VAL A 17 -2.07 -5.76 12.13
N LEU A 18 -2.16 -4.47 11.75
CA LEU A 18 -2.73 -4.07 10.45
C LEU A 18 -1.92 -2.96 9.75
N PRO A 19 -0.71 -3.26 9.27
CA PRO A 19 0.14 -2.28 8.58
C PRO A 19 -0.54 -1.69 7.34
N SER A 20 -1.42 -2.46 6.68
CA SER A 20 -2.18 -2.07 5.48
C SER A 20 -3.18 -0.92 5.71
N LEU A 21 -3.50 -0.58 6.97
CA LEU A 21 -4.31 0.59 7.28
C LEU A 21 -3.54 1.92 7.20
N SER A 22 -2.21 1.86 7.21
CA SER A 22 -1.37 3.03 7.04
C SER A 22 -1.13 3.34 5.55
N PRO A 23 -0.87 4.62 5.17
CA PRO A 23 -0.51 4.97 3.80
C PRO A 23 0.73 4.21 3.29
N CYS A 24 1.71 3.96 4.17
CA CYS A 24 2.92 3.21 3.85
C CYS A 24 2.60 1.73 3.59
N GLY A 25 1.89 1.06 4.51
CA GLY A 25 1.56 -0.35 4.33
C GLY A 25 0.63 -0.59 3.14
N MET A 26 -0.36 0.27 2.91
CA MET A 26 -1.22 0.18 1.72
C MET A 26 -0.41 0.31 0.42
N CYS A 27 0.57 1.23 0.40
CA CYS A 27 1.48 1.34 -0.74
C CYS A 27 2.33 0.07 -0.91
N GLN A 28 2.93 -0.43 0.17
CA GLN A 28 3.83 -1.58 0.10
C GLN A 28 3.08 -2.84 -0.38
N ASP A 29 1.86 -3.05 0.09
CA ASP A 29 0.99 -4.14 -0.36
C ASP A 29 0.65 -4.00 -1.86
N LEU A 30 0.27 -2.80 -2.31
CA LEU A 30 -0.03 -2.56 -3.72
C LEU A 30 1.20 -2.78 -4.61
N VAL A 31 2.35 -2.23 -4.23
CA VAL A 31 3.61 -2.36 -4.99
C VAL A 31 4.07 -3.81 -5.01
N GLY A 32 3.96 -4.53 -3.89
CA GLY A 32 4.26 -5.96 -3.81
C GLY A 32 3.35 -6.78 -4.71
N TYR A 33 2.05 -6.49 -4.70
CA TYR A 33 1.06 -7.13 -5.56
C TYR A 33 1.35 -6.89 -7.05
N LEU A 34 1.66 -5.64 -7.41
CA LEU A 34 2.06 -5.28 -8.77
C LEU A 34 3.36 -5.98 -9.17
N LYS A 35 4.37 -6.02 -8.32
CA LYS A 35 5.66 -6.70 -8.61
C LYS A 35 5.48 -8.20 -8.85
N GLY A 36 4.56 -8.85 -8.14
CA GLY A 36 4.28 -10.28 -8.31
C GLY A 36 3.38 -10.62 -9.51
N LYS A 37 2.65 -9.65 -10.06
CA LYS A 37 1.70 -9.86 -11.17
C LYS A 37 2.05 -9.14 -12.47
N LEU A 38 2.89 -8.11 -12.44
CA LEU A 38 3.44 -7.51 -13.64
C LEU A 38 4.54 -8.43 -14.20
N GLU A 39 4.15 -9.27 -15.15
CA GLU A 39 5.09 -10.01 -15.99
C GLU A 39 5.59 -9.16 -17.17
N GLY A 40 4.93 -8.03 -17.48
CA GLY A 40 5.18 -7.18 -18.66
C GLY A 40 4.77 -5.69 -18.55
N GLY A 41 4.18 -5.12 -19.62
CA GLY A 41 3.99 -3.67 -19.84
C GLY A 41 2.90 -2.94 -19.01
N VAL A 42 2.95 -1.60 -19.06
CA VAL A 42 2.17 -0.64 -18.21
C VAL A 42 0.64 -0.76 -18.36
N GLY A 43 0.14 -1.27 -19.49
CA GLY A 43 -1.28 -1.30 -19.82
C GLY A 43 -2.15 -2.03 -18.80
N ASP A 44 -1.65 -3.13 -18.24
CA ASP A 44 -2.40 -3.92 -17.25
C ASP A 44 -2.24 -3.43 -15.80
N ALA A 45 -1.26 -2.56 -15.52
CA ALA A 45 -0.93 -2.19 -14.15
C ALA A 45 -2.10 -1.47 -13.44
N ARG A 46 -2.84 -0.61 -14.15
CA ARG A 46 -4.02 0.08 -13.61
C ARG A 46 -5.13 -0.92 -13.28
N LYS A 47 -5.37 -1.89 -14.17
CA LYS A 47 -6.39 -2.92 -13.98
C LYS A 47 -6.06 -3.85 -12.80
N ILE A 48 -4.80 -4.30 -12.72
CA ILE A 48 -4.28 -5.11 -11.62
C ILE A 48 -4.37 -4.34 -10.30
N ALA A 49 -4.03 -3.05 -10.30
CA ALA A 49 -4.10 -2.19 -9.12
C ALA A 49 -5.55 -1.95 -8.67
N THR A 50 -6.48 -1.73 -9.60
CA THR A 50 -7.91 -1.63 -9.28
C THR A 50 -8.45 -2.94 -8.70
N GLU A 51 -8.04 -4.09 -9.25
CA GLU A 51 -8.39 -5.42 -8.72
C GLU A 51 -7.86 -5.60 -7.30
N PHE A 52 -6.63 -5.17 -7.03
CA PHE A 52 -6.06 -5.15 -5.68
C PHE A 52 -6.95 -4.36 -4.73
N CYS A 53 -7.35 -3.14 -5.08
CA CYS A 53 -8.23 -2.34 -4.23
C CYS A 53 -9.58 -3.00 -3.98
N ALA A 54 -10.15 -3.68 -4.97
CA ALA A 54 -11.43 -4.36 -4.81
C ALA A 54 -11.34 -5.62 -3.94
N LYS A 55 -10.25 -6.39 -4.05
CA LYS A 55 -10.13 -7.73 -3.45
C LYS A 55 -9.28 -7.80 -2.18
N LYS A 56 -8.39 -6.83 -1.96
CA LYS A 56 -7.34 -6.90 -0.94
C LYS A 56 -7.33 -5.70 0.01
N ALA A 57 -7.78 -4.52 -0.43
CA ALA A 57 -7.87 -3.38 0.46
C ALA A 57 -8.96 -3.60 1.53
N PRO A 58 -8.73 -3.21 2.79
CA PRO A 58 -9.78 -3.17 3.81
C PRO A 58 -10.99 -2.38 3.29
N PHE A 59 -12.20 -2.85 3.59
CA PHE A 59 -13.44 -2.25 3.08
C PHE A 59 -13.50 -0.73 3.31
N ILE A 60 -13.12 -0.29 4.51
CA ILE A 60 -13.07 1.12 4.92
C ILE A 60 -12.05 1.98 4.14
N LEU A 61 -11.07 1.36 3.48
CA LEU A 61 -9.99 2.04 2.75
C LEU A 61 -10.08 1.86 1.23
N GLN A 62 -11.11 1.21 0.70
CA GLN A 62 -11.24 1.02 -0.76
C GLN A 62 -11.22 2.35 -1.52
N GLY A 63 -11.83 3.41 -0.98
CA GLY A 63 -11.79 4.75 -1.57
C GLY A 63 -10.36 5.31 -1.63
N ALA A 64 -9.65 5.29 -0.50
CA ALA A 64 -8.26 5.73 -0.42
C ALA A 64 -7.34 4.91 -1.33
N CYS A 65 -7.56 3.59 -1.43
CA CYS A 65 -6.83 2.72 -2.33
C CYS A 65 -7.06 3.13 -3.79
N LYS A 66 -8.30 3.39 -4.20
CA LYS A 66 -8.61 3.85 -5.56
C LYS A 66 -7.89 5.17 -5.86
N SER A 67 -7.92 6.15 -4.95
CA SER A 67 -7.17 7.40 -5.13
C SER A 67 -5.66 7.17 -5.27
N LEU A 68 -5.08 6.25 -4.47
CA LEU A 68 -3.67 5.87 -4.61
C LEU A 68 -3.37 5.30 -6.01
N VAL A 69 -4.22 4.40 -6.50
CA VAL A 69 -4.10 3.82 -7.86
C VAL A 69 -4.25 4.91 -8.92
N GLU A 70 -5.14 5.86 -8.68
CA GLU A 70 -5.39 6.98 -9.58
C GLU A 70 -4.16 7.87 -9.76
N ASP A 71 -3.52 8.22 -8.65
CA ASP A 71 -2.44 9.21 -8.60
C ASP A 71 -1.05 8.61 -8.81
N SER A 72 -0.84 7.35 -8.41
CA SER A 72 0.51 6.82 -8.23
C SER A 72 0.88 5.64 -9.13
N THR A 73 -0.07 4.91 -9.72
CA THR A 73 0.23 3.67 -10.46
C THR A 73 1.25 3.86 -11.58
N SER A 74 1.16 4.94 -12.37
CA SER A 74 2.13 5.20 -13.45
C SER A 74 3.55 5.36 -12.92
N ARG A 75 3.70 6.06 -11.78
CA ARG A 75 4.99 6.30 -11.15
C ARG A 75 5.54 5.05 -10.47
N ILE A 76 4.68 4.26 -9.83
CA ILE A 76 5.02 2.94 -9.29
C ILE A 76 5.60 2.03 -10.39
N VAL A 77 4.94 1.95 -11.55
CA VAL A 77 5.39 1.11 -12.66
C VAL A 77 6.73 1.58 -13.22
N ALA A 78 6.95 2.89 -13.36
CA ALA A 78 8.25 3.43 -13.79
C ALA A 78 9.37 3.00 -12.83
N LEU A 79 9.13 3.11 -11.52
CA LEU A 79 10.12 2.74 -10.50
C LEU A 79 10.34 1.21 -10.40
N LEU A 80 9.31 0.40 -10.68
CA LEU A 80 9.45 -1.06 -10.79
C LEU A 80 10.36 -1.45 -11.96
N LYS A 81 10.29 -0.74 -13.10
CA LYS A 81 11.20 -0.96 -14.24
C LYS A 81 12.66 -0.61 -13.90
N GLU A 82 12.87 0.37 -13.03
CA GLU A 82 14.18 0.70 -12.45
C GLU A 82 14.68 -0.35 -11.42
N LYS A 83 13.92 -1.43 -11.19
CA LYS A 83 14.21 -2.48 -10.20
C LYS A 83 14.31 -1.96 -8.76
N ALA A 84 13.66 -0.84 -8.44
CA ALA A 84 13.59 -0.34 -7.08
C ALA A 84 12.87 -1.33 -6.16
N ASP A 85 13.29 -1.42 -4.90
CA ASP A 85 12.62 -2.24 -3.90
C ASP A 85 11.30 -1.59 -3.44
N VAL A 86 10.43 -2.40 -2.83
CA VAL A 86 9.07 -2.00 -2.44
C VAL A 86 9.07 -0.79 -1.50
N LYS A 87 9.94 -0.78 -0.49
CA LYS A 87 10.04 0.34 0.46
C LYS A 87 10.58 1.58 -0.26
N GLY A 88 11.61 1.43 -1.08
CA GLY A 88 12.17 2.52 -1.89
C GLY A 88 11.13 3.18 -2.81
N ILE A 89 10.28 2.38 -3.46
CA ILE A 89 9.20 2.90 -4.32
C ILE A 89 8.21 3.73 -3.50
N CYS A 90 7.70 3.18 -2.40
CA CYS A 90 6.72 3.86 -1.54
C CYS A 90 7.28 5.11 -0.87
N THR A 91 8.58 5.14 -0.63
CA THR A 91 9.30 6.31 -0.14
C THR A 91 9.42 7.39 -1.21
N LYS A 92 9.79 7.02 -2.45
CA LYS A 92 9.88 7.96 -3.59
C LYS A 92 8.55 8.64 -3.92
N ILE A 93 7.41 7.98 -3.68
CA ILE A 93 6.07 8.56 -3.83
C ILE A 93 5.51 9.18 -2.54
N LYS A 94 6.34 9.30 -1.49
CA LYS A 94 6.05 9.99 -0.22
C LYS A 94 4.95 9.35 0.65
N LEU A 95 4.73 8.04 0.52
CA LEU A 95 3.78 7.30 1.35
C LEU A 95 4.45 6.57 2.51
N CYS A 96 5.74 6.29 2.38
CA CYS A 96 6.59 5.85 3.49
C CYS A 96 7.60 6.96 3.84
N LYS A 97 7.96 7.05 5.13
CA LYS A 97 9.13 7.81 5.57
C LYS A 97 10.40 7.01 5.25
N ASN A 98 11.50 7.73 5.03
CA ASN A 98 12.85 7.15 4.87
C ASN A 98 13.20 6.28 6.09
#